data_AF-A0A523NLE6-F1
#
_entry.id   AF-A0A523NLE6-F1
#
_cell.length_a   1.000
_cell.length_b   1.000
_cell.length_c   1.000
_cell.angle_alpha   90.00
_cell.angle_beta   90.00
_cell.angle_gamma   90.00
#
_symmetry.space_group_name_H-M   'P 1'
#
loop_
_entity.id
_entity.type
_entity.pdbx_description
1 polymer ?
#
loop_
_entity_poly.entity_id
_entity_poly.type
_entity_poly.pdbx_seq_one_letter_code
_entity_poly.pdbx_strand_id
1 'polypeptide(L)'
;MNQNNGRFAGPFVMLFSAAIFGFFGFSRDWSAPFPDGKVVLFMVVLGWTLKISAVLFLVSGVVSFVKPIVGHLLYALTGVAAAGLFVVVVVMDVTDTVHMVMPYGWAVLLFFAVWNGYGSWLSLRSILGSREHVGDLGGGPEAAGGQ
;
A
#
# COMPACT_ATOMS: atom_id res chain seq x y z
N MET A 1 26.29 -5.83 -20.50
CA MET A 1 25.29 -6.50 -19.64
C MET A 1 25.20 -5.72 -18.33
N ASN A 2 24.22 -4.82 -18.20
CA ASN A 2 23.97 -4.06 -16.97
C ASN A 2 22.45 -3.97 -16.77
N GLN A 3 21.84 -5.03 -16.21
CA GLN A 3 20.39 -5.16 -16.02
C GLN A 3 19.96 -4.87 -14.57
N ASN A 4 20.47 -3.82 -13.92
CA ASN A 4 20.29 -3.66 -12.46
C ASN A 4 19.58 -2.39 -11.96
N ASN A 5 18.98 -1.54 -12.80
CA ASN A 5 18.47 -0.25 -12.29
C ASN A 5 16.94 -0.08 -12.27
N GLY A 6 16.18 -1.14 -12.51
CA GLY A 6 14.73 -1.18 -12.30
C GLY A 6 14.36 -2.17 -11.20
N ARG A 7 14.88 -2.01 -9.98
CA ARG A 7 14.46 -2.84 -8.84
C ARG A 7 13.04 -2.46 -8.42
N PHE A 8 12.08 -2.96 -9.17
CA PHE A 8 10.70 -3.14 -8.73
C PHE A 8 10.68 -3.71 -7.31
N ALA A 9 9.92 -3.09 -6.39
CA ALA A 9 9.63 -3.70 -5.10
C ALA A 9 9.03 -5.10 -5.33
N GLY A 10 9.83 -6.15 -5.16
CA GLY A 10 9.44 -7.49 -5.63
C GLY A 10 8.06 -7.91 -5.09
N PRO A 11 7.33 -8.79 -5.80
CA PRO A 11 5.97 -9.21 -5.43
C PRO A 11 5.86 -9.67 -3.97
N PHE A 12 6.96 -10.18 -3.40
CA PHE A 12 7.08 -10.54 -2.00
C PHE A 12 6.76 -9.41 -1.01
N VAL A 13 7.11 -8.16 -1.30
CA VAL A 13 6.77 -7.02 -0.42
C VAL A 13 5.26 -6.80 -0.39
N MET A 14 4.61 -6.94 -1.54
CA MET A 14 3.15 -6.83 -1.66
C MET A 14 2.46 -7.96 -0.89
N LEU A 15 2.92 -9.19 -1.08
CA LEU A 15 2.41 -10.37 -0.36
C LEU A 15 2.67 -10.29 1.15
N PHE A 16 3.81 -9.74 1.56
CA PHE A 16 4.14 -9.54 2.97
C PHE A 16 3.20 -8.51 3.62
N SER A 17 2.97 -7.37 2.95
CA SER A 17 1.95 -6.40 3.40
C SER A 17 0.56 -7.02 3.47
N ALA A 18 0.19 -7.87 2.50
CA ALA A 18 -1.06 -8.62 2.52
C ALA A 18 -1.16 -9.57 3.72
N ALA A 19 -0.07 -10.28 4.04
CA ALA A 19 -0.03 -11.20 5.18
C ALA A 19 -0.14 -10.47 6.52
N ILE A 20 0.60 -9.37 6.72
CA ILE A 20 0.53 -8.57 7.96
C ILE A 20 -0.89 -8.01 8.12
N PHE A 21 -1.43 -7.36 7.09
CA PHE A 21 -2.73 -6.70 7.22
C PHE A 21 -3.87 -7.70 7.25
N GLY A 22 -3.72 -8.85 6.59
CA GLY A 22 -4.65 -9.97 6.70
C GLY A 22 -4.65 -10.53 8.12
N PHE A 23 -3.49 -10.74 8.72
CA PHE A 23 -3.39 -11.20 10.10
C PHE A 23 -4.10 -10.23 11.05
N PHE A 24 -3.78 -8.94 11.04
CA PHE A 24 -4.44 -7.98 11.93
C PHE A 24 -5.91 -7.74 11.59
N GLY A 25 -6.27 -7.70 10.31
CA GLY A 25 -7.62 -7.40 9.85
C GLY A 25 -8.64 -8.53 10.06
N PHE A 26 -8.20 -9.79 9.98
CA PHE A 26 -9.09 -10.96 10.09
C PHE A 26 -8.98 -11.72 11.41
N SER A 27 -7.91 -11.55 12.20
CA SER A 27 -7.79 -12.21 13.51
C SER A 27 -8.67 -11.60 14.60
N ARG A 28 -9.08 -10.35 14.44
CA ARG A 28 -9.88 -9.62 15.42
C ARG A 28 -11.09 -8.96 14.75
N ASP A 29 -12.23 -9.03 15.41
CA ASP A 29 -13.38 -8.21 15.05
C ASP A 29 -13.22 -6.80 15.63
N TRP A 30 -12.74 -5.87 14.81
CA TRP A 30 -12.57 -4.47 15.17
C TRP A 30 -13.89 -3.68 15.22
N SER A 31 -15.01 -4.29 14.79
CA SER A 31 -16.34 -3.67 14.91
C SER A 31 -17.13 -4.12 16.13
N ALA A 32 -16.55 -5.00 16.95
CA ALA A 32 -17.18 -5.44 18.18
C ALA A 32 -17.40 -4.26 19.15
N PRO A 33 -18.58 -4.14 19.78
CA PRO A 33 -18.83 -3.12 20.79
C PRO A 33 -17.85 -3.22 21.96
N PHE A 34 -17.48 -2.08 22.53
CA PHE A 34 -16.74 -2.01 23.80
C PHE A 34 -17.61 -2.49 24.97
N PRO A 35 -17.03 -2.75 26.16
CA PRO A 35 -17.78 -3.19 27.34
C PRO A 35 -18.91 -2.24 27.78
N ASP A 36 -18.85 -0.97 27.37
CA ASP A 36 -19.90 0.03 27.60
C ASP A 36 -21.01 0.00 26.52
N GLY A 37 -20.95 -0.95 25.59
CA GLY A 37 -21.90 -1.16 24.50
C GLY A 37 -21.70 -0.27 23.29
N LYS A 38 -20.68 0.60 23.27
CA LYS A 38 -20.47 1.54 22.16
C LYS A 38 -19.63 0.93 21.04
N VAL A 39 -20.04 1.22 19.80
CA VAL A 39 -19.24 0.95 18.61
C VAL A 39 -18.37 2.17 18.33
N VAL A 40 -17.06 1.96 18.33
CA VAL A 40 -16.08 3.03 18.16
C VAL A 40 -15.70 3.16 16.69
N LEU A 41 -16.07 4.28 16.08
CA LEU A 41 -15.98 4.48 14.62
C LEU A 41 -14.56 4.26 14.07
N PHE A 42 -13.52 4.75 14.75
CA PHE A 42 -12.15 4.59 14.25
C PHE A 42 -11.69 3.13 14.23
N MET A 43 -12.20 2.28 15.13
CA MET A 43 -11.90 0.84 15.14
C MET A 43 -12.57 0.16 13.94
N VAL A 44 -13.80 0.54 13.62
CA VAL A 44 -14.51 0.06 12.42
C VAL A 44 -13.73 0.44 11.16
N VAL A 45 -13.30 1.71 11.06
CA VAL A 45 -12.49 2.19 9.93
C VAL A 45 -11.16 1.44 9.87
N LEU A 46 -10.47 1.23 10.99
CA LEU A 46 -9.23 0.45 11.06
C LEU A 46 -9.42 -0.98 10.56
N GLY A 47 -10.44 -1.66 11.06
CA GLY A 47 -10.75 -3.04 10.67
C GLY A 47 -11.00 -3.19 9.18
N TRP A 48 -11.81 -2.30 8.60
CA TRP A 48 -12.07 -2.31 7.16
C TRP A 48 -10.84 -1.93 6.34
N THR A 49 -10.06 -0.94 6.80
CA THR A 49 -8.80 -0.56 6.15
C THR A 49 -7.85 -1.75 6.06
N LEU A 50 -7.64 -2.47 7.18
CA LEU A 50 -6.78 -3.65 7.21
C LEU A 50 -7.28 -4.75 6.26
N LYS A 51 -8.58 -5.08 6.29
CA LYS A 51 -9.17 -6.14 5.45
C LYS A 51 -9.07 -5.80 3.95
N ILE A 52 -9.48 -4.59 3.57
CA ILE A 52 -9.49 -4.15 2.17
C ILE A 52 -8.06 -4.05 1.65
N SER A 53 -7.15 -3.42 2.40
CA SER A 53 -5.74 -3.31 2.01
C SER A 53 -5.08 -4.69 1.89
N ALA A 54 -5.39 -5.64 2.78
CA ALA A 54 -4.85 -7.01 2.69
C ALA A 54 -5.23 -7.68 1.36
N VAL A 55 -6.51 -7.61 0.97
CA VAL A 55 -7.00 -8.17 -0.29
C VAL A 55 -6.37 -7.47 -1.48
N LEU A 56 -6.31 -6.14 -1.48
CA LEU A 56 -5.75 -5.38 -2.60
C LEU A 56 -4.23 -5.61 -2.75
N PHE A 57 -3.49 -5.74 -1.66
CA PHE A 57 -2.07 -6.09 -1.71
C PHE A 57 -1.84 -7.53 -2.18
N LEU A 58 -2.70 -8.46 -1.80
CA LEU A 58 -2.65 -9.82 -2.33
C LEU A 58 -2.88 -9.82 -3.84
N VAL A 59 -3.93 -9.16 -4.31
CA VAL A 59 -4.24 -9.03 -5.75
C VAL A 59 -3.08 -8.36 -6.48
N SER A 60 -2.54 -7.27 -5.96
CA SER A 60 -1.39 -6.59 -6.52
C SER A 60 -0.16 -7.49 -6.63
N GLY A 61 0.15 -8.26 -5.58
CA GLY A 61 1.25 -9.24 -5.57
C GLY A 61 1.06 -10.34 -6.61
N VAL A 62 -0.14 -10.93 -6.70
CA VAL A 62 -0.49 -11.96 -7.68
C VAL A 62 -0.38 -11.42 -9.11
N VAL A 63 -0.95 -10.24 -9.37
CA VAL A 63 -0.89 -9.59 -10.69
C VAL A 63 0.54 -9.28 -11.09
N SER A 64 1.41 -8.92 -10.13
CA SER A 64 2.81 -8.57 -10.40
C SER A 64 3.63 -9.74 -10.98
N PHE A 65 3.25 -11.01 -10.74
CA PHE A 65 3.90 -12.16 -11.38
C PHE A 65 3.66 -12.24 -12.89
N VAL A 66 2.52 -11.74 -13.38
CA VAL A 66 2.13 -11.83 -14.80
C VAL A 66 2.27 -10.48 -15.51
N LYS A 67 1.92 -9.39 -14.82
CA LYS A 67 1.96 -8.01 -15.32
C LYS A 67 2.59 -7.09 -14.26
N PRO A 68 3.94 -7.05 -14.18
CA PRO A 68 4.65 -6.29 -13.16
C PRO A 68 4.20 -4.83 -13.06
N ILE A 69 4.14 -4.10 -14.17
CA ILE A 69 3.74 -2.67 -14.19
C ILE A 69 2.35 -2.46 -13.57
N VAL A 70 1.38 -3.32 -13.90
CA VAL A 70 0.02 -3.21 -13.38
C VAL A 70 -0.01 -3.56 -11.89
N GLY A 71 0.69 -4.62 -11.48
CA GLY A 71 0.83 -5.00 -10.08
C GLY A 71 1.41 -3.86 -9.23
N HIS A 72 2.47 -3.23 -9.71
CA HIS A 72 3.10 -2.07 -9.06
C HIS A 72 2.19 -0.84 -8.99
N LEU A 73 1.40 -0.58 -10.03
CA LEU A 73 0.46 0.53 -10.03
C LEU A 73 -0.64 0.31 -8.99
N LEU A 74 -1.20 -0.90 -8.94
CA LEU A 74 -2.18 -1.29 -7.92
C LEU A 74 -1.59 -1.18 -6.52
N TYR A 75 -0.34 -1.61 -6.32
CA TYR A 75 0.35 -1.49 -5.03
C TYR A 75 0.47 -0.03 -4.61
N ALA A 76 0.92 0.84 -5.53
CA ALA A 76 1.11 2.26 -5.25
C ALA A 76 -0.21 2.97 -4.88
N LEU A 77 -1.28 2.71 -5.62
CA LEU A 77 -2.59 3.30 -5.31
C LEU A 77 -3.13 2.79 -3.98
N THR A 78 -3.04 1.48 -3.75
CA THR A 78 -3.52 0.84 -2.51
C THR A 78 -2.73 1.35 -1.31
N GLY A 79 -1.41 1.45 -1.42
CA GLY A 79 -0.57 1.88 -0.31
C GLY A 79 -0.73 3.36 0.02
N VAL A 80 -0.92 4.25 -0.95
CA VAL A 80 -1.24 5.66 -0.67
C VAL A 80 -2.58 5.77 0.04
N ALA A 81 -3.60 5.06 -0.44
CA ALA A 81 -4.93 5.06 0.19
C ALA A 81 -4.86 4.50 1.62
N ALA A 82 -4.17 3.37 1.83
CA ALA A 82 -3.97 2.77 3.13
C ALA A 82 -3.22 3.72 4.09
N ALA A 83 -2.15 4.37 3.61
CA ALA A 83 -1.38 5.32 4.40
C ALA A 83 -2.25 6.49 4.87
N GLY A 84 -3.07 7.07 3.98
CA GLY A 84 -4.01 8.13 4.32
C GLY A 84 -5.03 7.68 5.36
N LEU A 85 -5.63 6.50 5.18
CA LEU A 85 -6.59 5.96 6.14
C LEU A 85 -5.97 5.68 7.51
N PHE A 86 -4.74 5.16 7.57
CA PHE A 86 -4.04 4.98 8.86
C PHE A 86 -3.79 6.31 9.57
N VAL A 87 -3.44 7.38 8.85
CA VAL A 87 -3.31 8.72 9.46
C VAL A 87 -4.66 9.21 9.99
N VAL A 88 -5.76 9.02 9.26
CA VAL A 88 -7.10 9.37 9.74
C VAL A 88 -7.45 8.61 11.02
N VAL A 89 -7.20 7.30 11.04
CA VAL A 89 -7.41 6.46 12.25
C VAL A 89 -6.55 6.96 13.41
N VAL A 90 -5.28 7.31 13.17
CA VAL A 90 -4.41 7.88 14.23
C VAL A 90 -5.02 9.16 14.79
N VAL A 91 -5.45 10.09 13.94
CA VAL A 91 -6.05 11.35 14.38
C VAL A 91 -7.29 11.08 15.24
N MET A 92 -8.15 10.14 14.83
CA MET A 92 -9.33 9.77 15.60
C MET A 92 -8.98 9.10 16.93
N ASP A 93 -8.03 8.16 16.94
CA ASP A 93 -7.55 7.44 18.13
C ASP A 93 -6.93 8.40 19.16
N VAL A 94 -6.12 9.38 18.73
CA VAL A 94 -5.53 10.35 19.68
C VAL A 94 -6.55 11.37 20.19
N THR A 95 -7.66 11.60 19.47
CA THR A 95 -8.74 12.48 19.93
C THR A 95 -9.73 11.79 20.87
N ASP A 96 -9.84 10.46 20.82
CA ASP A 96 -10.67 9.68 21.74
C ASP A 96 -9.82 9.26 22.95
N THR A 97 -9.94 9.99 24.06
CA THR A 97 -9.18 9.71 25.29
C THR A 97 -9.73 8.53 26.10
N VAL A 98 -10.87 7.97 25.70
CA VAL A 98 -11.59 6.92 26.44
C VAL A 98 -11.37 5.54 25.80
N HIS A 99 -11.37 5.48 24.47
CA HIS A 99 -11.17 4.24 23.73
C HIS A 99 -9.85 4.31 22.97
N MET A 100 -8.93 3.39 23.26
CA MET A 100 -7.64 3.31 22.55
C MET A 100 -7.56 2.02 21.73
N VAL A 101 -6.97 2.10 20.53
CA VAL A 101 -6.64 0.91 19.70
C VAL A 101 -5.87 -0.12 20.53
N MET A 102 -4.81 0.33 21.18
CA MET A 102 -3.95 -0.39 22.11
C MET A 102 -3.00 0.62 22.79
N PRO A 103 -2.35 0.26 23.91
CA PRO A 103 -1.26 1.06 24.44
C PRO A 103 -0.22 1.31 23.33
N TYR A 104 0.06 2.58 23.04
CA TYR A 104 0.95 3.01 21.94
C TYR A 104 0.47 2.62 20.52
N GLY A 105 -0.85 2.43 20.33
CA GLY A 105 -1.45 2.08 19.03
C GLY A 105 -1.15 3.08 17.91
N TRP A 106 -1.19 4.37 18.25
CA TRP A 106 -0.83 5.47 17.34
C TRP A 106 0.55 5.29 16.69
N ALA A 107 1.55 4.77 17.40
CA ALA A 107 2.90 4.61 16.87
C ALA A 107 2.96 3.50 15.81
N VAL A 108 2.24 2.40 16.04
CA VAL A 108 2.14 1.28 15.08
C VAL A 108 1.37 1.71 13.84
N LEU A 109 0.29 2.47 14.00
CA LEU A 109 -0.48 2.99 12.87
C LEU A 109 0.33 3.98 12.03
N LEU A 110 1.13 4.86 12.66
CA LEU A 110 2.06 5.73 11.95
C LEU A 110 3.15 4.93 11.22
N PHE A 111 3.67 3.87 11.84
CA PHE A 111 4.59 2.96 11.17
C PHE A 111 3.96 2.33 9.93
N PHE A 112 2.71 1.85 10.00
CA PHE A 112 2.00 1.34 8.83
C PHE A 112 1.75 2.44 7.78
N ALA A 113 1.42 3.66 8.18
CA ALA A 113 1.28 4.77 7.24
C ALA A 113 2.58 5.03 6.47
N VAL A 114 3.71 5.09 7.18
CA VAL A 114 5.05 5.29 6.57
C VAL A 114 5.43 4.10 5.70
N TRP A 115 5.23 2.86 6.17
CA TRP A 115 5.51 1.64 5.41
C TRP A 115 4.80 1.63 4.06
N ASN A 116 3.50 1.91 4.05
CA ASN A 116 2.70 1.92 2.84
C ASN A 116 3.01 3.11 1.94
N GLY A 117 3.21 4.30 2.51
CA GLY A 117 3.60 5.49 1.75
C GLY A 117 4.95 5.30 1.05
N TYR A 118 5.94 4.77 1.78
CA TYR A 118 7.25 4.47 1.23
C TYR A 118 7.21 3.39 0.14
N GLY A 119 6.50 2.28 0.38
CA GLY A 119 6.33 1.23 -0.62
C GLY A 119 5.63 1.73 -1.90
N SER A 120 4.66 2.63 -1.75
CA SER A 120 3.96 3.25 -2.88
C SER A 120 4.85 4.16 -3.68
N TRP A 121 5.64 4.98 -3.00
CA TRP A 121 6.63 5.87 -3.62
C TRP A 121 7.66 5.09 -4.45
N LEU A 122 8.22 4.00 -3.88
CA LEU A 122 9.16 3.14 -4.60
C LEU A 122 8.52 2.51 -5.84
N SER A 123 7.28 2.05 -5.74
CA SER A 123 6.57 1.46 -6.88
C SER A 123 6.27 2.49 -7.97
N LEU A 124 5.90 3.72 -7.58
CA LEU A 124 5.68 4.81 -8.54
C LEU A 124 6.97 5.17 -9.28
N ARG A 125 8.10 5.31 -8.57
CA ARG A 125 9.41 5.53 -9.20
C ARG A 125 9.77 4.43 -10.19
N SER A 126 9.50 3.17 -9.84
CA SER A 126 9.77 2.03 -10.72
C SER A 126 8.94 2.08 -12.01
N ILE A 127 7.68 2.50 -11.92
CA ILE A 127 6.80 2.67 -13.08
C ILE A 127 7.30 3.82 -13.97
N LEU A 128 7.65 4.96 -13.38
CA LEU A 128 8.11 6.14 -14.11
C LEU A 128 9.42 5.88 -14.86
N GLY A 129 10.42 5.29 -14.19
CA GLY A 129 11.68 4.95 -14.84
C GLY A 129 11.54 3.92 -15.97
N SER A 130 10.55 3.03 -15.87
CA SER A 130 10.24 2.07 -16.94
C SER A 130 9.63 2.74 -18.18
N ARG A 131 8.91 3.85 -18.01
CA ARG A 131 8.34 4.60 -19.14
C ARG A 131 9.37 5.45 -19.87
N GLU A 132 10.34 6.01 -19.14
CA GLU A 132 11.44 6.79 -19.73
C GLU A 132 12.28 5.93 -20.70
N HIS A 133 12.57 4.67 -20.35
CA HIS A 133 13.28 3.75 -21.24
C HIS A 133 12.52 3.36 -22.51
N VAL A 134 11.17 3.34 -22.47
CA VAL A 134 10.34 3.03 -23.64
C VAL A 134 10.27 4.23 -24.60
N GLY A 135 10.28 5.46 -24.06
CA GLY A 135 10.33 6.68 -24.87
C GLY A 135 11.63 6.84 -25.66
N ASP A 136 12.75 6.42 -25.07
CA ASP A 136 14.09 6.53 -25.67
C ASP A 136 14.29 5.55 -26.85
N LEU A 137 13.62 4.40 -26.83
CA LEU A 137 13.65 3.41 -27.92
C LEU A 137 12.68 3.73 -29.07
N GLY A 138 11.72 4.64 -28.85
CA GLY A 138 10.78 5.10 -29.88
C GLY A 138 11.29 6.29 -30.69
N GLY A 139 12.44 6.87 -30.34
CA GLY A 139 13.08 8.02 -30.99
C GLY A 139 14.26 7.65 -31.90
N GLY A 140 14.27 6.44 -32.47
CA GLY A 140 15.31 6.02 -33.41
C GLY A 140 15.36 6.89 -34.68
N PRO A 141 16.54 7.11 -35.28
CA PRO A 141 16.80 8.09 -36.35
C PRO A 141 16.23 7.70 -37.74
N GLU A 142 15.00 7.21 -37.81
CA GLU A 142 14.31 6.98 -39.10
C GLU A 142 13.68 8.26 -39.69
N ALA A 143 13.73 9.39 -38.96
CA ALA A 143 13.24 10.68 -39.43
C ALA A 143 14.23 11.48 -40.31
N ALA A 144 15.38 10.92 -40.71
CA ALA A 144 16.38 11.63 -41.51
C ALA A 144 16.93 10.85 -42.72
N GLY A 145 16.17 9.86 -43.22
CA GLY A 145 16.55 9.03 -44.36
C GLY A 145 15.54 9.10 -45.51
N GLY A 146 15.15 10.30 -45.95
CA GLY A 146 14.39 10.51 -47.18
C GLY A 146 15.25 11.26 -48.19
N GLN A 147 15.89 10.50 -49.10
CA GLN A 147 16.46 11.03 -50.35
C GLN A 147 15.34 11.46 -51.30
#